data_AF-L0A3E2-F1
#
_entry.id   AF-L0A3E2-F1
#
_cell.length_a   1.000
_cell.length_b   1.000
_cell.length_c   1.000
_cell.angle_alpha   90.00
_cell.angle_beta   90.00
_cell.angle_gamma   90.00
#
_symmetry.space_group_name_H-M   'P 1'
#
loop_
_entity.id
_entity.type
_entity.pdbx_description
1 polymer ?
#
loop_
_entity_poly.entity_id
_entity_poly.type
_entity_poly.pdbx_seq_one_letter_code
_entity_poly.pdbx_strand_id
1 'polypeptide(L)' 'MSQLPDLNEIMRQVIDLARQARRLARAGHNEVAARSAEHFEQGAATAYRNQNREQLENNLAAVRALVDQLRARLPGA' A
#
# COMPACT_ATOMS: atom_id res chain seq x y z
N MET A 1 12.56 15.22 -17.65
CA MET A 1 12.51 13.74 -17.62
C MET A 1 12.22 13.34 -16.20
N SER A 2 11.05 12.75 -15.93
CA SER A 2 10.71 12.27 -14.58
C SER A 2 11.55 11.02 -14.28
N GLN A 3 12.50 11.10 -13.36
CA GLN A 3 13.20 9.91 -12.87
C GLN A 3 12.17 8.98 -12.23
N LEU A 4 12.09 7.74 -12.70
CA LEU A 4 11.29 6.72 -12.04
C LEU A 4 11.84 6.50 -10.62
N PRO A 5 10.98 6.39 -9.60
CA PRO A 5 11.43 6.15 -8.24
C PRO A 5 12.27 4.87 -8.18
N ASP A 6 13.33 4.87 -7.37
CA ASP A 6 14.11 3.65 -7.13
C ASP A 6 13.31 2.64 -6.27
N LEU A 7 13.77 1.39 -6.19
CA LEU A 7 13.05 0.35 -5.44
C LEU A 7 12.87 0.68 -3.95
N ASN A 8 13.79 1.45 -3.35
CA ASN A 8 13.69 1.87 -1.96
C ASN A 8 12.55 2.87 -1.78
N GLU A 9 12.43 3.81 -2.71
CA GLU A 9 11.37 4.81 -2.69
C GLU A 9 9.99 4.16 -2.87
N ILE A 10 9.86 3.21 -3.81
CA ILE A 10 8.61 2.47 -4.02
C ILE A 10 8.26 1.66 -2.76
N MET A 11 9.22 0.94 -2.18
CA MET A 11 8.99 0.16 -0.97
C MET A 11 8.58 1.05 0.21
N ARG A 12 9.22 2.20 0.39
CA ARG A 12 8.85 3.18 1.42
C ARG A 12 7.41 3.66 1.24
N GLN A 13 7.02 4.00 0.01
CA GLN A 13 5.64 4.41 -0.29
C GLN A 13 4.63 3.31 0.03
N VAL A 14 4.94 2.04 -0.27
CA VAL A 14 4.08 0.91 0.09
C VAL A 14 3.88 0.83 1.61
N ILE A 15 4.95 0.93 2.40
CA ILE A 15 4.88 0.86 3.87
C ILE A 15 4.01 1.99 4.42
N ASP A 16 4.23 3.22 3.95
CA ASP A 16 3.49 4.40 4.42
C ASP A 16 2.00 4.29 4.07
N LEU A 17 1.67 3.85 2.84
CA LEU A 17 0.28 3.64 2.42
C LEU A 17 -0.37 2.45 3.13
N ALA A 18 0.35 1.34 3.37
CA ALA A 18 -0.18 0.19 4.11
C ALA A 18 -0.52 0.56 5.56
N ARG A 19 0.34 1.35 6.22
CA ARG A 19 0.05 1.91 7.55
C ARG A 19 -1.19 2.80 7.54
N GLN A 20 -1.31 3.67 6.55
CA GLN A 20 -2.49 4.52 6.39
C GLN A 20 -3.76 3.70 6.13
N ALA A 21 -3.71 2.72 5.23
CA ALA A 21 -4.81 1.82 4.93
C ALA A 21 -5.26 1.06 6.18
N ARG A 22 -4.34 0.50 6.97
CA ARG A 22 -4.69 -0.15 8.25
C ARG A 22 -5.34 0.80 9.24
N ARG A 23 -4.86 2.04 9.36
CA ARG A 23 -5.46 3.05 10.25
C ARG A 23 -6.90 3.36 9.82
N LEU A 24 -7.12 3.64 8.54
CA LEU A 24 -8.46 3.94 8.00
C LEU A 24 -9.38 2.72 8.11
N ALA A 25 -8.88 1.54 7.76
CA ALA A 25 -9.62 0.28 7.87
C ALA A 25 -10.12 0.04 9.30
N ARG A 26 -9.25 0.21 10.31
CA ARG A 26 -9.64 0.08 11.72
C ARG A 26 -10.65 1.15 12.15
N ALA A 27 -10.48 2.40 11.72
CA ALA A 27 -11.44 3.47 11.99
C ALA A 27 -12.84 3.16 11.40
N GLY A 28 -12.90 2.48 10.26
CA GLY A 28 -14.14 2.00 9.64
C GLY A 28 -14.55 0.58 10.04
N HIS A 29 -13.95 -0.01 11.08
CA HIS A 29 -14.21 -1.39 11.54
C HIS A 29 -14.14 -2.45 10.41
N ASN A 30 -13.25 -2.24 9.43
CA ASN A 30 -13.08 -3.10 8.26
C ASN A 30 -11.81 -3.94 8.37
N GLU A 31 -11.91 -5.05 9.10
CA GLU A 31 -10.79 -5.98 9.30
C GLU A 31 -10.28 -6.63 8.00
N VAL A 32 -11.16 -6.80 7.01
CA VAL A 32 -10.77 -7.34 5.69
C VAL A 32 -9.79 -6.38 5.02
N ALA A 33 -10.09 -5.08 5.00
CA ALA A 33 -9.19 -4.08 4.44
C ALA A 33 -7.88 -3.95 5.22
N ALA A 34 -7.91 -4.11 6.54
CA ALA A 34 -6.69 -4.12 7.35
C ALA A 34 -5.76 -5.29 6.98
N ARG A 35 -6.32 -6.49 6.78
CA ARG A 35 -5.58 -7.67 6.31
C ARG A 35 -5.10 -7.52 4.87
N SER A 36 -5.89 -6.93 3.97
CA SER A 36 -5.45 -6.64 2.60
C SER A 36 -4.24 -5.71 2.57
N ALA A 37 -4.23 -4.67 3.41
CA ALA A 37 -3.08 -3.76 3.52
C ALA A 37 -1.80 -4.49 4.00
N GLU A 38 -1.93 -5.42 4.96
CA GLU A 38 -0.81 -6.27 5.38
C GLU A 38 -0.33 -7.20 4.27
N HIS A 39 -1.26 -7.81 3.51
CA HIS A 39 -0.91 -8.67 2.39
C HIS A 39 -0.11 -7.94 1.31
N PHE A 40 -0.50 -6.71 0.95
CA PHE A 40 0.25 -5.90 -0.02
C PHE A 40 1.63 -5.49 0.49
N GLU A 41 1.79 -5.19 1.78
CA GLU A 41 3.10 -4.91 2.37
C GLU A 41 4.03 -6.13 2.34
N GLN A 42 3.51 -7.32 2.65
CA GLN A 42 4.27 -8.58 2.58
C GLN A 42 4.64 -8.96 1.13
N GLY A 43 3.72 -8.74 0.19
CA GLY A 43 3.94 -8.91 -1.25
C GLY A 43 5.02 -7.98 -1.77
N ALA A 44 4.96 -6.70 -1.40
CA ALA A 44 5.99 -5.71 -1.70
C ALA A 44 7.35 -6.05 -1.09
N ALA A 45 7.40 -6.48 0.18
CA ALA A 45 8.66 -6.89 0.81
C ALA A 45 9.31 -8.07 0.06
N THR A 46 8.51 -9.01 -0.41
CA THR A 46 8.98 -10.13 -1.25
C THR A 46 9.49 -9.64 -2.61
N ALA A 47 8.74 -8.77 -3.29
CA ALA A 47 9.13 -8.18 -4.56
C ALA A 47 10.44 -7.39 -4.45
N TYR A 48 10.57 -6.57 -3.40
CA TYR A 48 11.75 -5.78 -3.10
C TYR A 48 12.99 -6.66 -2.87
N ARG A 49 12.89 -7.72 -2.05
CA ARG A 49 13.99 -8.69 -1.84
C ARG A 49 14.42 -9.36 -3.14
N ASN A 50 13.47 -9.65 -4.02
CA ASN A 50 13.72 -10.28 -5.31
C ASN A 50 14.12 -9.28 -6.41
N GLN A 51 14.26 -7.99 -6.07
CA GLN A 51 14.49 -6.90 -7.02
C GLN A 51 13.49 -6.86 -8.19
N ASN A 52 12.26 -7.35 -7.96
CA ASN A 52 11.20 -7.38 -8.95
C ASN A 52 10.43 -6.04 -8.90
N ARG A 53 10.85 -5.09 -9.73
CA ARG A 53 10.25 -3.76 -9.84
C ARG A 53 8.76 -3.81 -10.18
N GLU A 54 8.39 -4.56 -11.21
CA GLU A 54 7.01 -4.62 -11.68
C GLU A 54 6.06 -5.10 -10.58
N GLN A 55 6.43 -6.18 -9.88
CA GLN A 55 5.62 -6.67 -8.77
C GLN A 55 5.56 -5.68 -7.61
N LEU A 56 6.65 -4.94 -7.35
CA LEU A 56 6.67 -3.91 -6.32
C LEU A 56 5.75 -2.72 -6.68
N GLU A 57 5.76 -2.28 -7.93
CA GLU A 57 4.88 -1.25 -8.48
C GLU A 57 3.41 -1.70 -8.45
N ASN A 58 3.12 -2.97 -8.75
CA ASN A 58 1.78 -3.55 -8.65
C ASN A 58 1.25 -3.52 -7.20
N ASN A 59 2.09 -3.87 -6.21
CA ASN A 59 1.69 -3.76 -4.80
C ASN A 59 1.47 -2.30 -4.37
N LEU A 60 2.29 -1.36 -4.88
CA LEU A 60 2.09 0.07 -4.64
C LEU A 60 0.76 0.57 -5.21
N ALA A 61 0.42 0.21 -6.44
CA ALA A 61 -0.85 0.58 -7.06
C ALA A 61 -2.05 0.00 -6.28
N ALA A 62 -1.95 -1.26 -5.85
CA ALA A 62 -3.01 -1.94 -5.10
C ALA A 62 -3.25 -1.29 -3.72
N VAL A 63 -2.19 -1.00 -2.95
CA VAL A 63 -2.34 -0.35 -1.64
C VAL A 63 -2.83 1.10 -1.78
N ARG A 64 -2.45 1.80 -2.85
CA ARG A 64 -2.95 3.15 -3.14
C ARG A 64 -4.45 3.13 -3.41
N ALA A 65 -4.93 2.23 -4.27
CA ALA A 65 -6.34 2.06 -4.55
C ALA A 65 -7.15 1.72 -3.29
N LEU A 66 -6.59 0.88 -2.40
CA LEU A 66 -7.21 0.56 -1.12
C LEU A 66 -7.35 1.80 -0.22
N VAL A 67 -6.31 2.63 -0.11
CA VAL A 67 -6.36 3.90 0.64
C VAL A 67 -7.45 4.81 0.09
N ASP A 68 -7.51 4.98 -1.23
CA ASP A 68 -8.48 5.87 -1.87
C ASP A 68 -9.93 5.39 -1.63
N GLN A 69 -10.17 4.07 -1.72
CA GLN A 69 -11.47 3.48 -1.38
C GLN A 69 -11.86 3.67 0.09
N LEU A 70 -10.90 3.51 1.00
CA LEU A 70 -11.14 3.68 2.44
C LEU A 70 -11.42 5.15 2.78
N ARG A 71 -10.68 6.09 2.20
CA ARG A 71 -10.93 7.54 2.36
C ARG A 71 -12.30 7.95 1.86
N ALA A 72 -12.72 7.44 0.70
CA ALA A 72 -14.04 7.72 0.14
C ALA A 72 -15.19 7.25 1.06
N ARG A 73 -14.97 6.18 1.84
CA ARG A 73 -15.95 5.66 2.80
C ARG A 73 -15.88 6.31 4.18
N LEU A 74 -14.78 6.98 4.51
CA LEU A 74 -14.54 7.65 5.78
C LEU A 74 -14.14 9.12 5.54
N PRO A 75 -15.03 9.96 5.00
CA PRO A 75 -14.75 11.39 4.86
C PRO A 75 -14.58 12.01 6.26
N GLY A 76 -13.33 12.30 6.64
CA GLY A 76 -13.00 12.98 7.90
C GLY A 76 -12.15 12.22 8.92
N ALA A 77 -11.67 11.00 8.61
CA ALA A 77 -10.81 10.19 9.49
C ALA A 77 -9.30 10.50 9.36
#